data_AF-A0A645FRH0-F1
#
_entry.id   AF-A0A645FRH0-F1
#
_cell.length_a   1.000
_cell.length_b   1.000
_cell.length_c   1.000
_cell.angle_alpha   90.00
_cell.angle_beta   90.00
_cell.angle_gamma   90.00
#
_symmetry.space_group_name_H-M   'P 1'
#
loop_
_entity.id
_entity.type
_entity.pdbx_description
1 polymer ?
#
loop_
_entity_poly.entity_id
_entity_poly.type
_entity_poly.pdbx_seq_one_letter_code
_entity_poly.pdbx_strand_id
1 'polypeptide(L)'
;MYSIKDIPFLLVNVAVALIVGFVAKRFKFTYVTAFITGLVLSIVCPLIGTPIGVAIYGGLTGTASDVIVMWLRSSGSSIFAASFIAKVGNNLIDKVGTCLLAVLVIKYLPYTIKSSMKDYVGNK
;
A
#
# COMPACT_ATOMS: atom_id res chain seq x y z
N MET A 1 -18.20 -7.77 1.50
CA MET A 1 -19.33 -7.12 0.80
C MET A 1 -18.80 -5.79 0.30
N TYR A 2 -18.53 -5.65 -1.00
CA TYR A 2 -18.01 -4.41 -1.59
C TYR A 2 -19.17 -3.45 -1.86
N SER A 3 -19.04 -2.19 -1.42
CA SER A 3 -20.03 -1.15 -1.66
C SER A 3 -19.63 -0.30 -2.85
N ILE A 4 -20.60 0.30 -3.56
CA ILE A 4 -20.34 1.29 -4.61
C ILE A 4 -19.50 2.46 -4.06
N LYS A 5 -19.61 2.73 -2.76
CA LYS A 5 -18.82 3.73 -2.03
C LYS A 5 -17.31 3.44 -2.01
N ASP A 6 -16.89 2.21 -2.29
CA ASP A 6 -15.49 1.80 -2.26
C ASP A 6 -14.78 1.98 -3.61
N ILE A 7 -15.52 2.16 -4.71
CA ILE A 7 -14.97 2.32 -6.07
C ILE A 7 -13.85 3.37 -6.13
N PRO A 8 -13.94 4.54 -5.47
CA PRO A 8 -12.87 5.54 -5.51
C PRO A 8 -11.52 5.05 -4.95
N PHE A 9 -11.52 4.07 -4.04
CA PHE A 9 -10.27 3.49 -3.52
C PHE A 9 -9.50 2.69 -4.59
N LEU A 10 -10.10 2.40 -5.75
CA LEU A 10 -9.40 1.87 -6.91
C LEU A 10 -8.17 2.73 -7.27
N LEU A 11 -8.25 4.05 -7.10
CA LEU A 11 -7.14 4.97 -7.36
C LEU A 11 -5.90 4.65 -6.52
N VAL A 12 -6.09 4.19 -5.26
CA VAL A 12 -5.00 3.77 -4.39
C VAL A 12 -4.32 2.53 -4.98
N ASN A 13 -5.09 1.54 -5.43
CA ASN A 13 -4.56 0.31 -6.02
C ASN A 13 -3.85 0.57 -7.35
N VAL A 14 -4.38 1.47 -8.18
CA VAL A 14 -3.70 1.90 -9.42
C VAL A 14 -2.36 2.54 -9.10
N ALA A 15 -2.30 3.44 -8.10
CA ALA A 15 -1.05 4.05 -7.69
C ALA A 15 -0.03 3.01 -7.20
N VAL A 16 -0.45 2.03 -6.40
CA VAL A 16 0.40 0.91 -5.96
C VAL A 16 0.94 0.13 -7.17
N ALA A 17 0.07 -0.27 -8.09
CA ALA A 17 0.45 -1.06 -9.26
C ALA A 17 1.46 -0.31 -10.15
N LEU A 18 1.24 0.98 -10.38
CA LEU A 18 2.17 1.81 -11.16
C LEU A 18 3.52 1.94 -10.44
N ILE A 19 3.54 2.30 -9.16
CA ILE A 19 4.79 2.49 -8.41
C ILE A 19 5.60 1.20 -8.36
N VAL A 20 5.01 0.09 -7.91
CA VAL A 20 5.70 -1.19 -7.80
C VAL A 20 6.10 -1.72 -9.18
N GLY A 21 5.21 -1.61 -10.17
CA GLY A 21 5.46 -2.05 -11.54
C GLY A 21 6.63 -1.31 -12.19
N PHE A 22 6.68 0.02 -12.07
CA PHE A 22 7.80 0.81 -12.59
C PHE A 22 9.11 0.53 -11.85
N VAL A 23 9.07 0.39 -10.52
CA VAL A 23 10.26 0.04 -9.74
C VAL A 23 10.79 -1.33 -10.16
N ALA A 24 9.93 -2.35 -10.25
CA ALA A 24 10.33 -3.70 -10.67
C ALA A 24 10.80 -3.77 -12.12
N LYS A 25 10.30 -2.89 -13.00
CA LYS A 25 10.74 -2.79 -14.41
C LYS A 25 12.14 -2.17 -14.55
N ARG A 26 12.49 -1.23 -13.66
CA ARG A 26 13.73 -0.45 -13.72
C ARG A 26 14.84 -0.99 -12.80
N PHE A 27 14.47 -1.57 -11.66
CA PHE A 27 15.39 -2.05 -10.63
C PHE A 27 15.10 -3.50 -10.28
N LYS A 28 16.15 -4.25 -9.89
CA LYS A 28 15.96 -5.59 -9.33
C LYS A 28 15.27 -5.47 -7.98
N PHE A 29 14.13 -6.15 -7.81
CA PHE A 29 13.33 -6.12 -6.57
C PHE A 29 14.01 -6.95 -5.46
N THR A 30 15.00 -6.36 -4.82
CA THR A 30 15.76 -6.86 -3.66
C THR A 30 15.21 -6.33 -2.34
N TYR A 31 15.74 -6.76 -1.20
CA TYR A 31 15.32 -6.27 0.12
C TYR A 31 15.41 -4.74 0.26
N VAL A 32 16.48 -4.12 -0.25
CA VAL A 32 16.67 -2.66 -0.16
C VAL A 32 15.63 -1.92 -1.00
N THR A 33 15.46 -2.31 -2.26
CA THR A 33 14.47 -1.69 -3.14
C THR A 33 13.04 -1.94 -2.64
N ALA A 34 12.76 -3.12 -2.07
CA ALA A 34 11.46 -3.46 -1.51
C ALA A 34 11.16 -2.64 -0.25
N PHE A 35 12.14 -2.47 0.64
CA PHE A 35 12.00 -1.62 1.82
C PHE A 35 11.70 -0.17 1.45
N ILE A 36 12.48 0.42 0.54
CA ILE A 36 12.27 1.79 0.06
C ILE A 36 10.90 1.91 -0.63
N THR A 37 10.53 0.94 -1.47
CA THR A 37 9.21 0.92 -2.12
C THR A 37 8.09 0.89 -1.10
N GLY A 38 8.20 0.04 -0.08
CA GLY A 38 7.24 -0.04 1.02
C GLY A 38 7.11 1.28 1.77
N LEU A 39 8.23 1.97 2.07
CA LEU A 39 8.22 3.29 2.70
C LEU A 39 7.49 4.33 1.83
N VAL A 40 7.77 4.37 0.53
CA VAL A 40 7.08 5.28 -0.40
C VAL A 40 5.57 4.98 -0.43
N LEU A 41 5.20 3.71 -0.58
CA LEU A 41 3.79 3.30 -0.58
C LEU A 41 3.08 3.62 0.75
N SER A 42 3.80 3.56 1.87
CA SER A 42 3.24 3.86 3.20
C SER A 42 2.73 5.29 3.34
N ILE A 43 3.24 6.22 2.52
CA ILE A 43 2.83 7.61 2.47
C ILE A 43 1.86 7.85 1.32
N VAL A 44 2.17 7.33 0.12
CA VAL A 44 1.34 7.56 -1.07
C VAL A 44 -0.07 6.98 -0.90
N CYS A 45 -0.20 5.79 -0.31
CA CYS A 45 -1.51 5.15 -0.17
C CYS A 45 -2.44 5.97 0.76
N PRO A 46 -2.02 6.37 1.98
CA PRO A 46 -2.80 7.28 2.81
C PRO A 46 -3.01 8.66 2.20
N LEU A 47 -2.07 9.19 1.42
CA LEU A 47 -2.21 10.52 0.80
C LEU A 47 -3.40 10.56 -0.17
N ILE A 48 -3.62 9.46 -0.91
CA ILE A 48 -4.76 9.31 -1.81
C ILE A 48 -6.01 8.83 -1.05
N GLY A 49 -5.86 7.82 -0.18
CA GLY A 49 -6.97 7.16 0.50
C GLY A 49 -7.59 7.95 1.65
N THR A 50 -6.87 8.90 2.26
CA THR A 50 -7.40 9.71 3.36
C THR A 50 -8.43 10.74 2.87
N PRO A 51 -8.16 11.57 1.83
CA PRO A 51 -9.18 12.44 1.26
C PRO A 51 -10.46 11.70 0.89
N ILE A 52 -10.32 10.55 0.22
CA ILE A 52 -11.45 9.69 -0.17
C ILE A 52 -12.22 9.20 1.07
N GLY A 53 -11.51 8.66 2.06
CA GLY A 53 -12.13 8.15 3.29
C GLY A 53 -12.79 9.24 4.12
N VAL A 54 -12.23 10.46 4.14
CA VAL A 54 -12.85 11.60 4.81
C VAL A 54 -14.11 12.05 4.07
N ALA A 55 -14.07 12.15 2.74
CA ALA A 55 -15.21 12.61 1.95
C ALA A 55 -16.41 11.63 1.98
N ILE A 56 -16.13 10.32 1.97
CA ILE A 56 -17.18 9.28 1.84
C ILE A 56 -17.64 8.75 3.20
N TYR A 57 -16.71 8.63 4.14
CA TYR A 57 -16.94 7.95 5.42
C TYR A 57 -16.69 8.84 6.64
N GLY A 58 -16.42 10.14 6.46
CA GLY A 58 -16.14 11.04 7.56
C GLY A 58 -14.83 10.72 8.30
N GLY A 59 -13.92 9.96 7.67
CA GLY A 59 -12.58 9.66 8.19
C GLY A 59 -12.45 8.32 8.94
N LEU A 60 -13.57 7.64 9.21
CA LEU A 60 -13.64 6.33 9.86
C LEU A 60 -14.08 5.28 8.83
N THR A 61 -13.19 4.38 8.44
CA THR A 61 -13.41 3.46 7.31
C THR A 61 -13.80 2.02 7.73
N GLY A 62 -14.11 1.80 9.00
CA GLY A 62 -14.44 0.48 9.56
C GLY A 62 -13.20 -0.38 9.80
N THR A 63 -12.04 0.22 10.07
CA THR A 63 -10.75 -0.48 10.20
C THR A 63 -10.22 -0.42 11.63
N ALA A 64 -9.31 -1.34 12.00
CA ALA A 64 -8.70 -1.33 13.33
C ALA A 64 -7.96 0.00 13.64
N SER A 65 -7.41 0.68 12.63
CA SER A 65 -6.77 1.98 12.81
C SER A 65 -7.75 3.10 13.19
N ASP A 66 -9.06 2.91 13.04
CA ASP A 66 -10.07 3.90 13.41
C ASP A 66 -10.08 4.18 14.92
N VAL A 67 -9.64 3.23 15.74
CA VAL A 67 -9.43 3.45 17.18
C VAL A 67 -8.42 4.57 17.42
N ILE A 68 -7.32 4.56 16.65
CA ILE A 68 -6.30 5.61 16.70
C ILE A 68 -6.86 6.93 16.14
N VAL A 69 -7.66 6.88 15.08
CA VAL A 69 -8.34 8.07 14.52
C VAL A 69 -9.22 8.73 15.56
N MET A 70 -10.05 7.96 16.26
CA MET A 70 -10.95 8.48 17.30
C MET A 70 -10.17 9.08 18.47
N TRP A 71 -9.09 8.42 18.92
CA TRP A 71 -8.24 8.94 19.99
C TRP A 71 -7.52 10.24 19.60
N LEU A 72 -6.97 10.32 18.39
CA LEU A 72 -6.35 11.56 17.89
C LEU A 72 -7.39 12.68 17.72
N ARG A 73 -8.60 12.33 17.26
CA ARG A 73 -9.70 13.29 17.09
C ARG A 73 -10.20 13.82 18.44
N SER A 74 -10.35 12.96 19.45
CA SER A 74 -10.74 13.38 20.81
C SER A 74 -9.65 14.22 21.49
N SER A 75 -8.38 14.01 21.11
CA SER A 75 -7.24 14.83 21.55
C SER A 75 -7.11 16.17 20.81
N GLY A 76 -8.09 16.53 19.96
CA GLY A 76 -8.17 17.82 19.28
C GLY A 76 -7.63 17.86 17.84
N SER A 77 -7.11 16.77 17.29
CA SER A 77 -6.65 16.74 15.89
C SER A 77 -7.82 16.90 14.90
N SER A 78 -7.55 17.48 13.73
CA SER A 78 -8.54 17.47 12.64
C SER A 78 -8.81 16.03 12.18
N ILE A 79 -10.01 15.77 11.65
CA ILE A 79 -10.38 14.43 11.18
C ILE A 79 -9.45 13.93 10.07
N PHE A 80 -9.00 14.84 9.21
CA PHE A 80 -8.04 14.54 8.16
C PHE A 80 -6.68 14.14 8.75
N ALA A 81 -6.13 14.96 9.66
CA ALA A 81 -4.83 14.67 10.27
C ALA A 81 -4.87 13.36 11.08
N ALA A 82 -5.92 13.15 11.86
CA ALA A 82 -6.13 11.93 12.64
C ALA A 82 -6.19 10.68 11.73
N SER A 83 -7.00 10.74 10.67
CA SER A 83 -7.13 9.63 9.70
C SER A 83 -5.83 9.40 8.93
N PHE A 84 -5.13 10.46 8.53
CA PHE A 84 -3.86 10.36 7.81
C PHE A 84 -2.77 9.72 8.67
N ILE A 85 -2.56 10.19 9.91
CA ILE A 85 -1.53 9.65 10.81
C ILE A 85 -1.79 8.17 11.12
N ALA A 86 -3.02 7.82 11.48
CA ALA A 86 -3.39 6.44 11.77
C ALA A 86 -3.16 5.53 10.54
N LYS A 87 -3.54 6.00 9.36
CA LYS A 87 -3.37 5.25 8.10
C LYS A 87 -1.91 5.14 7.69
N VAL A 88 -1.09 6.17 7.90
CA VAL A 88 0.37 6.09 7.67
C VAL A 88 0.99 5.03 8.56
N GLY A 89 0.69 5.02 9.85
CA GLY A 89 1.19 3.99 10.77
C GLY A 89 0.80 2.57 10.33
N ASN A 90 -0.47 2.36 10.00
CA ASN A 90 -0.94 1.07 9.51
C ASN A 90 -0.30 0.67 8.17
N ASN A 91 -0.19 1.61 7.22
CA ASN A 91 0.40 1.35 5.90
C ASN A 91 1.91 1.17 5.97
N LEU A 92 2.59 1.71 6.99
CA LEU A 92 4.03 1.50 7.17
C LEU A 92 4.31 0.01 7.41
N ILE A 93 3.57 -0.60 8.34
CA ILE A 93 3.71 -2.02 8.66
C ILE A 93 3.24 -2.87 7.47
N ASP A 94 2.06 -2.58 6.93
CA ASP A 94 1.47 -3.33 5.81
C ASP A 94 2.34 -3.29 4.54
N LYS A 95 2.71 -2.09 4.07
CA LYS A 95 3.40 -1.93 2.78
C LYS A 95 4.86 -2.34 2.84
N VAL A 96 5.58 -2.01 3.92
CA VAL A 96 6.96 -2.48 4.09
C VAL A 96 6.99 -4.00 4.26
N GLY A 97 6.13 -4.54 5.12
CA GLY A 97 6.01 -5.97 5.33
C GLY A 97 5.68 -6.71 4.04
N THR A 98 4.66 -6.27 3.31
CA THR A 98 4.24 -6.89 2.05
C THR A 98 5.33 -6.83 0.98
N CYS A 99 6.03 -5.69 0.82
CA CYS A 99 7.13 -5.61 -0.15
C CYS A 99 8.31 -6.54 0.21
N LEU A 100 8.67 -6.65 1.49
CA LEU A 100 9.71 -7.57 1.94
C LEU A 100 9.29 -9.04 1.77
N LEU A 101 8.04 -9.37 2.09
CA LEU A 101 7.46 -10.69 1.83
C LEU A 101 7.49 -11.02 0.33
N ALA A 102 7.22 -10.07 -0.56
CA ALA A 102 7.32 -10.29 -2.00
C ALA A 102 8.73 -10.69 -2.43
N VAL A 103 9.79 -10.13 -1.82
CA VAL A 103 11.18 -10.56 -2.08
C VAL A 103 11.40 -12.01 -1.66
N LEU A 104 10.86 -12.43 -0.50
CA LEU A 104 10.94 -13.81 -0.05
C LEU A 104 10.23 -14.75 -1.02
N VAL A 105 9.02 -14.39 -1.47
CA VAL A 105 8.28 -15.17 -2.46
C VAL A 105 9.07 -15.32 -3.76
N ILE A 106 9.64 -14.23 -4.29
CA ILE A 106 10.46 -14.27 -5.51
C ILE A 106 11.73 -15.12 -5.32
N LYS A 107 12.31 -15.10 -4.12
CA LYS A 107 13.52 -15.87 -3.78
C LYS A 107 13.25 -17.38 -3.72
N TYR A 108 12.14 -17.78 -3.11
CA TYR A 108 11.77 -19.19 -2.91
C TYR A 108 10.83 -19.75 -3.98
N LEU A 109 10.51 -18.97 -5.02
CA LEU A 109 9.69 -19.42 -6.13
C LEU A 109 10.35 -20.64 -6.84
N PRO A 110 9.62 -21.74 -7.09
CA PRO A 110 10.13 -22.91 -7.79
C PRO A 110 10.74 -22.57 -9.15
N TYR A 111 11.86 -23.21 -9.48
CA TYR A 111 12.58 -22.97 -10.72
C TYR A 111 11.69 -23.16 -11.97
N THR A 112 10.80 -24.16 -11.97
CA THR A 112 9.86 -24.42 -13.05
C THR A 112 8.98 -23.20 -13.38
N ILE A 113 8.45 -22.53 -12.36
CA ILE A 113 7.63 -21.32 -12.52
C ILE A 113 8.50 -20.15 -12.99
N LYS A 114 9.69 -20.01 -12.40
CA LYS A 114 10.64 -18.94 -12.75
C LYS A 114 11.12 -19.02 -14.20
N SER A 115 11.34 -20.24 -14.70
CA SER A 115 11.73 -20.50 -16.08
C SER A 115 10.61 -20.11 -17.04
N SER A 116 9.37 -20.53 -16.78
CA SER A 116 8.22 -20.14 -17.63
C SER A 116 8.01 -18.63 -17.67
N MET A 117 8.28 -17.90 -16.59
CA MET A 117 8.20 -16.43 -16.58
C MET A 117 9.28 -15.75 -17.42
N LYS A 118 10.45 -16.39 -17.60
CA LYS A 118 11.57 -15.86 -18.38
C LYS A 118 11.23 -15.82 -19.88
N ASP A 119 10.34 -16.72 -20.34
CA ASP A 119 9.85 -16.75 -21.71
C ASP A 119 8.85 -15.62 -22.01
N TYR A 120 8.16 -15.10 -20.99
CA TYR A 120 7.24 -13.94 -21.09
C TYR A 120 7.93 -12.59 -20.85
N VAL A 121 8.99 -12.58 -20.03
CA VAL A 121 9.82 -11.40 -19.78
C VAL A 121 10.97 -11.45 -20.76
N GLY A 122 10.70 -11.05 -22.01
CA GLY A 122 11.69 -11.00 -23.08
C GLY A 122 13.05 -10.51 -22.57
N ASN A 123 14.09 -11.28 -22.91
CA ASN A 123 15.46 -11.12 -22.46
C ASN A 123 15.86 -9.64 -22.35
N LYS A 124 16.18 -9.20 -21.13
CA LYS A 124 17.07 -8.06 -20.92
C LYS A 124 18.43 -8.59 -20.54
#